data_AF-A0AA97DVH6-F1
#
_entry.id   AF-A0AA97DVH6-F1
#
_cell.length_a   1.000
_cell.length_b   1.000
_cell.length_c   1.000
_cell.angle_alpha   90.00
_cell.angle_beta   90.00
_cell.angle_gamma   90.00
#
_symmetry.space_group_name_H-M   'P 1'
#
loop_
_entity.id
_entity.type
_entity.pdbx_description
1 polymer ?
#
loop_
_entity_poly.entity_id
_entity_poly.type
_entity_poly.pdbx_seq_one_letter_code
_entity_poly.pdbx_strand_id
1 'polypeptide(L)' 'MSGITQSTVNNIVNGRNNSTTISTIKKICDGLNITVEDFFHSELFRGLEQEIK' A
#
# COMPACT_ATOMS: atom_id res chain seq x y z
N MET A 1 14.27 -9.56 3.61
CA MET A 1 13.48 -8.57 4.39
C MET A 1 13.08 -7.46 3.44
N SER A 2 11.78 -7.18 3.31
CA SER A 2 11.16 -6.25 2.34
C SER A 2 11.54 -4.77 2.50
N GLY A 3 12.64 -4.43 3.18
CA GLY A 3 13.13 -3.05 3.34
C GLY A 3 12.17 -2.11 4.09
N ILE A 4 11.20 -2.67 4.82
CA ILE A 4 10.22 -1.97 5.66
C ILE A 4 10.33 -2.53 7.09
N THR A 5 10.25 -1.64 8.09
CA THR A 5 10.21 -2.05 9.50
C THR A 5 8.87 -2.66 9.88
N GLN A 6 8.85 -3.59 10.84
CA GLN A 6 7.60 -4.15 11.37
C GLN A 6 6.66 -3.06 11.93
N SER A 7 7.22 -2.00 12.53
CA SER A 7 6.45 -0.86 13.02
C SER A 7 5.70 -0.14 11.90
N THR A 8 6.31 0.01 10.72
CA THR A 8 5.67 0.64 9.55
C THR A 8 4.51 -0.21 9.05
N VAL A 9 4.70 -1.53 8.93
CA VAL A 9 3.62 -2.45 8.54
C VAL A 9 2.48 -2.39 9.55
N ASN A 10 2.79 -2.45 10.85
CA ASN A 10 1.78 -2.38 11.90
C ASN A 10 1.01 -1.05 11.87
N ASN A 11 1.68 0.07 11.59
CA ASN A 11 1.02 1.37 11.52
C ASN A 11 0.04 1.47 10.33
N ILE A 12 0.39 0.85 9.20
CA ILE A 12 -0.46 0.79 8.00
C ILE A 12 -1.69 -0.09 8.27
N VAL A 13 -1.47 -1.32 8.77
CA VAL A 13 -2.55 -2.30 9.01
C VAL A 13 -3.53 -1.80 10.07
N ASN A 14 -3.05 -1.09 11.10
CA ASN A 14 -3.90 -0.56 12.17
C ASN A 14 -4.50 0.82 11.84
N GLY A 15 -4.34 1.33 10.61
CA GLY A 15 -4.91 2.62 10.20
C GLY A 15 -4.42 3.83 11.00
N ARG A 16 -3.30 3.72 11.73
CA ARG A 16 -2.72 4.83 12.51
C ARG A 16 -1.90 5.79 11.64
N ASN A 17 -1.70 5.45 10.37
CA ASN A 17 -0.92 6.23 9.44
C ASN A 17 -1.69 6.53 8.14
N ASN A 18 -1.94 7.81 7.87
CA ASN A 18 -2.42 8.30 6.57
C ASN A 18 -1.30 8.59 5.56
N SER A 19 -0.03 8.36 5.89
CA SER A 19 1.14 8.69 5.06
C SER A 19 1.77 7.46 4.37
N THR A 20 0.96 6.50 3.94
CA THR A 20 1.47 5.38 3.13
C THR A 20 1.94 5.91 1.77
N THR A 21 3.24 5.81 1.51
CA THR A 21 3.82 6.20 0.21
C THR A 21 3.74 5.06 -0.80
N ILE A 22 3.76 5.40 -2.09
CA ILE A 22 3.90 4.42 -3.18
C ILE A 22 5.19 3.57 -3.02
N SER A 23 6.28 4.17 -2.53
CA SER A 23 7.52 3.43 -2.25
C SER A 23 7.35 2.35 -1.18
N THR A 24 6.47 2.56 -0.21
CA THR A 24 6.13 1.56 0.81
C THR A 24 5.26 0.46 0.22
N ILE A 25 4.26 0.81 -0.61
CA ILE A 25 3.44 -0.18 -1.33
C ILE A 25 4.32 -1.04 -2.24
N LYS A 26 5.27 -0.45 -2.98
CA LYS A 26 6.19 -1.18 -3.85
C LYS A 26 7.00 -2.24 -3.10
N LYS A 27 7.53 -1.87 -1.93
CA LYS A 27 8.30 -2.79 -1.07
C LYS A 27 7.45 -3.95 -0.52
N ILE A 28 6.16 -3.71 -0.26
CA ILE A 28 5.20 -4.77 0.09
C ILE A 28 5.00 -5.70 -1.11
N CYS A 29 4.77 -5.14 -2.30
CA CYS A 29 4.59 -5.91 -3.54
C CYS A 29 5.81 -6.79 -3.84
N ASP A 30 7.02 -6.25 -3.65
CA ASP A 30 8.28 -7.00 -3.77
C ASP A 30 8.34 -8.20 -2.82
N GLY A 31 7.89 -8.03 -1.57
CA GLY A 31 7.83 -9.11 -0.59
C GLY A 31 6.77 -10.17 -0.91
N LEU A 32 5.72 -9.81 -1.65
CA LEU A 32 4.63 -10.69 -2.07
C LEU A 32 4.84 -11.27 -3.48
N ASN A 33 5.93 -10.88 -4.16
CA ASN A 33 6.23 -11.26 -5.54
C ASN A 33 5.09 -10.95 -6.53
N ILE A 34 4.47 -9.78 -6.35
CA ILE A 34 3.46 -9.19 -7.25
C ILE A 34 3.94 -7.83 -7.74
N THR A 35 3.32 -7.32 -8.80
CA THR A 35 3.56 -5.95 -9.27
C THR A 35 2.71 -4.95 -8.51
N VAL A 36 3.05 -3.65 -8.62
CA VAL A 36 2.18 -2.58 -8.11
C VAL A 36 0.86 -2.52 -8.89
N GLU A 37 0.89 -2.90 -10.18
CA GLU A 37 -0.31 -3.01 -11.00
C GLU A 37 -1.26 -4.07 -10.42
N ASP A 38 -0.75 -5.27 -10.12
CA ASP A 38 -1.53 -6.35 -9.52
C ASP A 38 -2.17 -5.91 -8.19
N PHE A 39 -1.43 -5.16 -7.37
CA PHE A 39 -1.93 -4.63 -6.11
C PHE A 39 -3.14 -3.70 -6.31
N PHE A 40 -3.10 -2.82 -7.30
CA PHE A 40 -4.20 -1.89 -7.59
C PHE A 40 -5.28 -2.47 -8.53
N HIS A 41 -5.07 -3.66 -9.08
CA HIS A 41 -6.06 -4.39 -9.89
C HIS A 41 -7.12 -5.08 -9.01
N SER A 42 -7.82 -4.31 -8.18
CA SER A 42 -8.89 -4.80 -7.30
C SER A 42 -10.14 -3.94 -7.42
N GLU A 43 -11.31 -4.55 -7.24
CA GLU A 43 -12.59 -3.83 -7.24
C GLU A 43 -12.66 -2.75 -6.15
N LEU A 44 -11.87 -2.91 -5.09
CA LEU A 44 -11.71 -1.90 -4.03
C LEU A 44 -11.26 -0.53 -4.56
N PHE A 45 -10.54 -0.49 -5.68
CA PHE A 45 -10.03 0.75 -6.27
C PHE A 45 -10.90 1.31 -7.40
N ARG A 46 -11.95 0.61 -7.84
CA ARG A 46 -12.76 1.01 -9.01
C ARG A 46 -13.79 2.11 -8.73
N GLY A 47 -14.17 2.30 -7.46
CA GLY A 47 -15.22 3.25 -7.05
C GLY A 47 -14.73 4.32 -6.08
N LEU A 48 -13.43 4.64 -6.08
CA LEU A 48 -12.89 5.67 -5.20
C LEU A 48 -13.39 7.06 -5.60
N GLU A 49 -13.82 7.85 -4.63
CA GLU A 49 -14.20 9.24 -4.84
C GLU A 49 -12.97 10.10 -5.18
N GLN A 50 -13.17 11.14 -5.99
CA GLN A 50 -12.10 12.06 -6.35
C GLN A 50 -11.63 12.85 -5.11
N GLU A 51 -10.34 12.70 -4.76
CA GLU A 51 -9.78 13.38 -3.59
C GLU A 51 -9.44 14.87 -3.82
N ILE A 52 -9.21 15.27 -5.09
CA ILE A 52 -8.81 16.64 -5.46
C ILE A 52 -10.05 17.40 -5.95
N LYS A 53 -10.23 18.66 -5.54
CA LYS A 53 -11.30 19.54 -6.05
C LYS A 53 -10.89 20.29 -7.31
#